data_AF-A0A948V565-F1
#
_entry.id   AF-A0A948V565-F1
#
_cell.length_a   1.000
_cell.length_b   1.000
_cell.length_c   1.000
_cell.angle_alpha   90.00
_cell.angle_beta   90.00
_cell.angle_gamma   90.00
#
_symmetry.space_group_name_H-M   'P 1'
#
loop_
_entity.id
_entity.type
_entity.pdbx_description
1 polymer ?
#
loop_
_entity_poly.entity_id
_entity_poly.type
_entity_poly.pdbx_seq_one_letter_code
_entity_poly.pdbx_strand_id
1 'polypeptide(L)' 'MIVKFSKIIYYKKSIIEAIRKYRHLADFSLKTTPDYITVSIKNIDKDLNDILKDEFCNYVLYLMKK' A
#
# COMPACT_ATOMS: atom_id res chain seq x y z
N MET A 1 8.11 6.77 2.24
CA MET A 1 6.87 7.03 3.00
C MET A 1 6.39 5.78 3.76
N ILE A 2 5.45 5.94 4.70
CA ILE A 2 4.80 4.83 5.42
C ILE A 2 3.28 5.00 5.34
N VAL A 3 2.58 3.92 5.01
CA VAL A 3 1.11 3.85 5.02
C VAL A 3 0.68 2.76 6.00
N LYS A 4 -0.27 3.07 6.87
CA LYS A 4 -0.82 2.13 7.87
C LYS A 4 -2.27 1.84 7.54
N PHE A 5 -2.59 0.56 7.39
CA PHE A 5 -3.94 0.07 7.17
C PHE A 5 -4.44 -0.65 8.42
N SER A 6 -5.61 -0.25 8.92
CA SER A 6 -6.26 -0.95 10.03
C SER A 6 -6.77 -2.31 9.56
N LYS A 7 -6.46 -3.37 10.30
CA LYS A 7 -6.95 -4.73 10.01
C LYS A 7 -8.45 -4.90 10.27
N ILE A 8 -9.07 -3.96 10.98
CA ILE A 8 -10.53 -3.91 11.18
C ILE A 8 -11.22 -3.65 9.84
N ILE A 9 -10.60 -2.83 8.98
CA ILE A 9 -11.22 -2.32 7.76
C ILE A 9 -10.63 -2.99 6.52
N TYR A 10 -9.31 -3.21 6.50
CA TYR A 10 -8.59 -3.60 5.29
C TYR A 10 -8.16 -5.07 5.31
N TYR A 11 -8.32 -5.74 4.17
CA TYR A 11 -7.85 -7.09 3.96
C TYR A 11 -6.39 -7.11 3.53
N LYS A 12 -5.61 -8.00 4.15
CA LYS A 12 -4.20 -8.21 3.78
C LYS A 12 -4.03 -8.59 2.31
N LYS A 13 -4.96 -9.38 1.75
CA LYS A 13 -4.94 -9.77 0.33
C LYS A 13 -4.92 -8.55 -0.60
N SER A 14 -5.77 -7.57 -0.34
CA SER A 14 -5.93 -6.37 -1.17
C SER A 14 -4.67 -5.50 -1.14
N ILE A 15 -4.02 -5.41 0.01
CA ILE A 15 -2.74 -4.68 0.16
C ILE A 15 -1.61 -5.40 -0.58
N ILE A 16 -1.54 -6.74 -0.50
CA ILE A 16 -0.52 -7.53 -1.23
C ILE A 16 -0.69 -7.38 -2.75
N GLU A 17 -1.92 -7.44 -3.25
CA GLU A 17 -2.21 -7.25 -4.67
C GLU A 17 -1.87 -5.83 -5.15
N ALA A 18 -2.15 -4.82 -4.33
CA ALA A 18 -1.70 -3.45 -4.62
C ALA A 18 -0.17 -3.35 -4.68
N ILE A 19 0.55 -3.93 -3.72
CA ILE A 19 2.02 -3.98 -3.75
C ILE A 19 2.52 -4.62 -5.05
N ARG A 20 1.94 -5.77 -5.45
CA ARG A 20 2.31 -6.45 -6.70
C ARG A 20 2.11 -5.57 -7.93
N LYS A 21 0.99 -4.83 -7.99
CA LYS A 21 0.69 -3.93 -9.11
C LYS A 21 1.67 -2.78 -9.19
N TYR A 22 2.08 -2.19 -8.07
CA TYR A 22 2.90 -0.98 -8.02
C TYR A 22 4.41 -1.23 -7.82
N ARG A 23 4.86 -2.49 -7.63
CA ARG A 23 6.28 -2.83 -7.36
C ARG A 23 7.32 -2.34 -8.37
N HIS A 24 6.87 -1.93 -9.56
CA HIS A 24 7.74 -1.42 -10.61
C HIS A 24 8.04 0.08 -10.47
N LEU A 25 7.31 0.78 -9.58
CA LEU A 25 7.42 2.21 -9.35
C LEU A 25 8.19 2.56 -8.07
N ALA A 26 8.34 1.59 -7.16
CA ALA A 26 8.97 1.79 -5.87
C ALA A 26 9.29 0.47 -5.18
N ASP A 27 10.12 0.54 -4.14
CA ASP A 27 10.40 -0.59 -3.26
C ASP A 27 9.38 -0.65 -2.12
N PHE A 28 8.70 -1.78 -2.01
CA PHE A 28 7.67 -2.01 -0.99
C PHE A 28 8.14 -3.02 0.04
N SER A 29 7.85 -2.74 1.31
CA SER A 29 8.00 -3.69 2.41
C SER A 29 6.71 -3.70 3.24
N LEU A 30 6.34 -4.89 3.72
CA LEU A 30 5.11 -5.08 4.49
C LEU A 30 5.45 -5.63 5.88
N LYS A 31 4.96 -4.95 6.92
CA LYS A 31 5.01 -5.44 8.31
C LYS A 31 3.59 -5.57 8.83
N THR A 32 3.31 -6.69 9.50
CA THR A 32 2.00 -6.96 10.09
C THR A 32 2.12 -6.93 11.61
N THR A 33 1.26 -6.17 12.28
CA THR A 33 1.06 -6.20 13.75
C THR A 33 -0.35 -6.71 14.05
N PRO A 34 -0.76 -6.95 15.31
CA PRO A 34 -2.13 -7.38 15.62
C PRO A 34 -3.21 -6.47 15.03
N ASP A 35 -3.01 -5.15 15.10
CA ASP A 35 -4.04 -4.16 14.72
C ASP A 35 -3.83 -3.57 13.32
N TYR A 36 -2.60 -3.59 12.79
CA TYR A 36 -2.26 -2.88 11.56
C TYR A 36 -1.48 -3.72 10.55
N ILE A 37 -1.62 -3.34 9.28
CA ILE A 37 -0.73 -3.71 8.18
C ILE A 37 0.01 -2.44 7.77
N THR A 38 1.32 -2.41 7.99
CA THR A 38 2.17 -1.27 7.66
C THR A 38 2.91 -1.54 6.36
N VAL A 39 2.77 -0.65 5.39
CA VAL A 39 3.49 -0.67 4.12
C VAL A 39 4.52 0.45 4.14
N SER A 40 5.79 0.11 3.98
CA SER A 40 6.85 1.12 3.77
C SER A 40 7.22 1.14 2.31
N ILE A 41 7.21 2.34 1.72
CA ILE A 41 7.48 2.57 0.31
C ILE A 41 8.74 3.45 0.21
N LYS A 42 9.77 2.96 -0.48
CA LYS A 42 11.09 3.59 -0.62
C LYS A 42 11.48 3.67 -2.10
N ASN A 43 12.55 4.43 -2.41
CA ASN A 43 13.08 4.58 -3.77
C ASN A 43 12.02 5.01 -4.79
N ILE A 44 11.14 5.93 -4.37
CA ILE A 44 10.14 6.55 -5.23
C ILE A 44 10.79 7.74 -5.93
N ASP A 45 10.48 7.93 -7.21
CA ASP A 45 10.76 9.18 -7.90
C ASP A 45 10.11 10.36 -7.15
N LYS A 46 10.88 11.42 -6.93
CA LYS A 46 10.49 12.55 -6.07
C LYS A 46 9.20 13.22 -6.58
N ASP A 47 9.00 13.25 -7.89
CA ASP A 47 7.84 13.85 -8.54
C ASP A 47 6.58 12.98 -8.44
N LEU A 48 6.75 11.68 -8.14
CA LEU A 48 5.65 10.71 -8.02
C LEU A 48 5.24 10.44 -6.57
N ASN A 49 5.94 10.98 -5.57
CA ASN A 49 5.78 10.55 -4.17
C ASN A 49 4.33 10.73 -3.65
N ASP A 50 3.73 11.90 -3.86
CA ASP A 50 2.37 12.16 -3.37
C ASP A 50 1.31 11.46 -4.22
N ILE A 51 1.47 11.48 -5.55
CA ILE A 51 0.56 10.82 -6.50
C ILE A 51 0.53 9.31 -6.26
N LEU A 52 1.70 8.69 -6.07
CA LEU A 52 1.81 7.25 -5.84
C LEU A 52 1.09 6.83 -4.56
N LYS A 53 1.16 7.64 -3.50
CA LYS A 53 0.49 7.35 -2.24
C LYS A 53 -1.02 7.28 -2.41
N ASP A 54 -1.59 8.30 -3.05
CA ASP A 54 -3.03 8.42 -3.22
C ASP A 54 -3.56 7.32 -4.14
N GLU A 55 -2.90 7.12 -5.28
CA GLU A 55 -3.26 6.06 -6.24
C GLU A 55 -3.12 4.66 -5.63
N PHE A 56 -2.06 4.42 -4.84
CA PHE A 56 -1.89 3.16 -4.13
C PHE A 56 -3.03 2.91 -3.14
N CYS A 57 -3.42 3.91 -2.35
CA CYS A 57 -4.51 3.79 -1.39
C CYS A 57 -5.87 3.59 -2.08
N ASN A 58 -6.13 4.34 -3.16
CA ASN A 58 -7.33 4.19 -3.97
C ASN A 58 -7.45 2.80 -4.59
N TYR A 59 -6.33 2.26 -5.08
CA TYR A 59 -6.31 0.92 -5.64
C TYR A 59 -6.52 -0.16 -4.56
N VAL A 60 -5.95 0.01 -3.36
CA VAL A 60 -6.27 -0.85 -2.21
C VAL A 60 -7.77 -0.84 -1.92
N LEU A 61 -8.39 0.35 -1.84
CA LEU A 61 -9.84 0.50 -1.61
C LEU A 61 -10.68 -0.14 -2.70
N TYR A 62 -10.28 -0.02 -3.97
CA TYR A 62 -10.94 -0.70 -5.09
C TYR A 62 -10.91 -2.24 -4.92
N LEU A 63 -9.76 -2.79 -4.51
CA LEU A 63 -9.59 -4.21 -4.27
C LEU A 63 -10.32 -4.72 -3.01
N MET A 64 -10.80 -3.83 -2.14
CA MET A 64 -11.66 -4.23 -1.01
C MET A 64 -13.06 -4.65 -1.47
N LYS A 65 -13.49 -4.21 -2.65
CA LYS A 65 -14.80 -4.53 -3.24
C LYS A 65 -14.78 -5.81 -4.10
N LYS A 66 -13.63 -6.49 -4.19
CA LYS A 66 -13.43 -7.73 -4.97
C LYS A 66 -13.20 -8.95 -4.07
#